data_AF-A0A6A3Z1R9-F1
#
_entry.id   AF-A0A6A3Z1R9-F1
#
_cell.length_a   1.000
_cell.length_b   1.000
_cell.length_c   1.000
_cell.angle_alpha   90.00
_cell.angle_beta   90.00
_cell.angle_gamma   90.00
#
_symmetry.space_group_name_H-M   'P 1'
#
loop_
_entity.id
_entity.type
_entity.pdbx_description
1 polymer ?
#
loop_
_entity_poly.entity_id
_entity_poly.type
_entity_poly.pdbx_seq_one_letter_code
_entity_poly.pdbx_strand_id
1 'polypeptide(L)'
;MGRKHEDDSVTYTLVTTPATNDAPAETGKKKIKNFRGGSARDWVWWSGQLRTLARKKGWSDEQKAHNLVAHIEGDLETEVEVAARDTVNGRQKFEQFFTPVGLLYVPPDFSEDLTNEL
;
A
#
# COMPACT_ATOMS: atom_id res chain seq x y z
N MET A 1 -19.20 -20.04 11.41
CA MET A 1 -17.98 -19.91 12.24
C MET A 1 -17.36 -18.55 11.92
N GLY A 2 -17.69 -17.52 12.68
CA GLY A 2 -17.10 -16.19 12.51
C GLY A 2 -15.67 -16.22 13.00
N ARG A 3 -14.70 -16.11 12.07
CA ARG A 3 -13.33 -15.85 12.49
C ARG A 3 -13.32 -14.49 13.18
N LYS A 4 -12.87 -14.46 14.42
CA LYS A 4 -12.58 -13.20 15.13
C LYS A 4 -11.51 -12.47 14.31
N HIS A 5 -11.89 -11.34 13.74
CA HIS A 5 -11.01 -10.39 13.06
C HIS A 5 -10.13 -9.66 14.10
N GLU A 6 -9.18 -10.38 14.70
CA GLU A 6 -8.33 -9.83 15.78
C GLU A 6 -7.00 -9.25 15.28
N ASP A 7 -6.69 -9.27 13.98
CA ASP A 7 -5.56 -8.49 13.44
C ASP A 7 -5.77 -8.07 11.98
N ASP A 8 -6.61 -7.06 11.75
CA ASP A 8 -6.83 -6.44 10.42
C ASP A 8 -5.70 -5.47 10.05
N SER A 9 -4.47 -5.87 10.30
CA SER A 9 -3.33 -4.97 10.24
C SER A 9 -1.99 -5.68 10.32
N VAL A 10 -1.09 -5.32 9.41
CA VAL A 10 0.27 -5.83 9.37
C VAL A 10 1.20 -4.85 10.10
N THR A 11 2.05 -5.38 10.97
CA THR A 11 3.07 -4.59 11.67
C THR A 11 4.42 -4.73 10.98
N TYR A 12 4.97 -3.62 10.53
CA TYR A 12 6.27 -3.52 9.89
C TYR A 12 7.32 -2.95 10.84
N THR A 13 8.43 -3.65 10.99
CA THR A 13 9.60 -3.15 11.72
C THR A 13 10.45 -2.29 10.79
N LEU A 14 10.58 -1.00 11.04
CA LEU A 14 11.44 -0.07 10.32
C LEU A 14 12.77 0.08 11.06
N VAL A 15 13.90 -0.05 10.36
CA VAL A 15 15.20 0.32 10.92
C VAL A 15 15.28 1.85 10.88
N THR A 16 15.43 2.48 12.04
CA THR A 16 15.61 3.93 12.18
C THR A 16 17.09 4.29 12.19
N THR A 17 17.90 3.46 12.85
CA THR A 17 19.36 3.60 12.90
C THR A 17 19.98 2.24 12.59
N PRO A 18 20.83 2.13 11.55
CA PRO A 18 21.47 0.85 11.24
C PRO A 18 22.39 0.43 12.39
N ALA A 19 22.57 -0.89 12.53
CA ALA A 19 23.56 -1.41 13.47
C ALA A 19 24.95 -0.92 13.06
N THR A 20 25.76 -0.56 14.05
CA THR A 20 27.19 -0.30 13.89
C THR A 20 27.97 -1.36 14.66
N ASN A 21 29.30 -1.39 14.54
CA ASN A 21 30.13 -2.36 15.28
C ASN A 21 29.95 -2.24 16.80
N ASP A 22 29.53 -1.07 17.29
CA ASP A 22 29.45 -0.74 18.71
C ASP A 22 28.00 -0.63 19.24
N ALA A 23 26.99 -0.67 18.37
CA ALA A 23 25.59 -0.56 18.77
C ALA A 23 24.63 -1.36 17.87
N PRO A 24 23.62 -2.05 18.44
CA PRO A 24 22.60 -2.74 17.66
C PRO A 24 21.71 -1.76 16.89
N ALA A 25 21.04 -2.26 15.85
CA ALA A 25 20.12 -1.45 15.06
C ALA A 25 18.92 -0.98 15.90
N GLU A 26 18.62 0.31 15.84
CA GLU A 26 17.38 0.83 16.40
C GLU A 26 16.25 0.58 15.41
N THR A 27 15.13 0.10 15.94
CA THR A 27 13.96 -0.21 15.13
C THR A 27 12.69 0.39 15.71
N GLY A 28 11.84 0.92 14.82
CA GLY A 28 10.47 1.36 15.13
C GLY A 28 9.45 0.41 14.53
N LYS A 29 8.26 0.29 15.12
CA LYS A 29 7.16 -0.50 14.55
C LYS A 29 6.13 0.43 13.91
N LYS A 30 5.69 0.12 12.70
CA LYS A 30 4.58 0.80 12.01
C LYS A 30 3.50 -0.22 11.68
N LYS A 31 2.30 0.00 12.21
CA LYS A 31 1.13 -0.84 11.94
C LYS A 31 0.33 -0.20 10.79
N ILE A 32 0.04 -0.97 9.74
CA ILE A 32 -0.84 -0.56 8.63
C ILE A 32 -2.03 -1.49 8.64
N LYS A 33 -3.25 -0.92 8.63
CA LYS A 33 -4.49 -1.70 8.57
C LYS A 33 -4.74 -2.22 7.16
N ASN A 34 -5.46 -3.33 7.02
CA ASN A 34 -5.96 -3.75 5.72
C ASN A 34 -7.04 -2.77 5.25
N PHE A 35 -7.07 -2.48 3.96
CA PHE A 35 -8.04 -1.62 3.34
C PHE A 35 -9.18 -2.45 2.77
N ARG A 36 -10.41 -2.11 3.16
CA ARG A 36 -11.62 -2.90 2.91
C ARG A 36 -12.65 -2.19 2.03
N GLY A 37 -12.21 -1.19 1.29
CA GLY A 37 -13.09 -0.22 0.68
C GLY A 37 -13.45 0.93 1.62
N GLY A 38 -14.17 1.89 1.06
CA GLY A 38 -14.43 3.19 1.67
C GLY A 38 -14.54 4.26 0.60
N SER A 39 -14.42 5.52 0.99
CA SER A 39 -14.39 6.65 0.06
C SER A 39 -13.03 6.81 -0.62
N ALA A 40 -12.98 7.60 -1.71
CA ALA A 40 -11.71 8.06 -2.31
C ALA A 40 -10.75 8.65 -1.26
N ARG A 41 -11.28 9.39 -0.28
CA ARG A 41 -10.47 9.99 0.77
C ARG A 41 -9.82 8.93 1.67
N ASP A 42 -10.56 7.87 1.99
CA ASP A 42 -10.04 6.75 2.77
C ASP A 42 -8.94 6.02 2.00
N TRP A 43 -9.13 5.84 0.69
CA TRP A 43 -8.10 5.29 -0.20
C TRP A 43 -6.84 6.16 -0.22
N VAL A 44 -6.95 7.47 -0.47
CA VAL A 44 -5.80 8.39 -0.53
C VAL A 44 -5.03 8.37 0.79
N TRP A 45 -5.74 8.44 1.91
CA TRP A 45 -5.11 8.40 3.23
C TRP A 45 -4.38 7.08 3.47
N TRP A 46 -5.05 5.96 3.25
CA TRP A 46 -4.50 4.63 3.46
C TRP A 46 -3.28 4.35 2.57
N SER A 47 -3.44 4.62 1.28
CA SER A 47 -2.45 4.36 0.25
C SER A 47 -1.21 5.26 0.40
N GLY A 48 -1.39 6.48 0.94
CA GLY A 48 -0.30 7.35 1.37
C GLY A 48 0.55 6.76 2.52
N GLN A 49 -0.08 6.02 3.45
CA GLN A 49 0.64 5.32 4.52
C GLN A 49 1.52 4.20 3.96
N LEU A 50 1.01 3.46 2.97
CA LEU A 50 1.72 2.37 2.30
C LEU A 50 2.89 2.91 1.46
N ARG A 51 2.68 3.95 0.63
CA ARG A 51 3.76 4.60 -0.15
C ARG A 51 4.88 5.13 0.75
N THR A 52 4.52 5.74 1.87
CA THR A 52 5.51 6.21 2.86
C THR A 52 6.30 5.06 3.47
N LEU A 53 5.65 3.93 3.75
CA LEU A 53 6.33 2.73 4.24
C LEU A 53 7.29 2.15 3.18
N ALA A 54 6.80 2.00 1.95
CA ALA A 54 7.57 1.48 0.82
C ALA A 54 8.85 2.30 0.59
N ARG A 55 8.74 3.63 0.60
CA ARG A 55 9.88 4.54 0.50
C ARG A 55 10.88 4.37 1.65
N LYS A 56 10.41 4.30 2.90
CA LYS A 56 11.29 4.09 4.07
C LYS A 56 12.00 2.74 4.06
N LYS A 57 11.37 1.73 3.45
CA LYS A 57 11.93 0.38 3.31
C LYS A 57 12.76 0.17 2.06
N GLY A 58 12.77 1.12 1.12
CA GLY A 58 13.42 0.96 -0.17
C GLY A 58 12.80 -0.15 -1.02
N TRP A 59 11.48 -0.34 -0.95
CA TRP A 59 10.81 -1.43 -1.67
C TRP A 59 10.90 -1.28 -3.19
N SER A 60 11.19 -2.39 -3.87
CA SER A 60 11.05 -2.52 -5.32
C SER A 60 9.58 -2.46 -5.74
N ASP A 61 9.31 -2.26 -7.03
CA ASP A 61 7.94 -2.23 -7.55
C ASP A 61 7.22 -3.58 -7.37
N GLU A 62 7.94 -4.70 -7.49
CA GLU A 62 7.46 -6.04 -7.17
C GLU A 62 7.05 -6.14 -5.68
N GLN A 63 7.90 -5.66 -4.77
CA GLN A 63 7.60 -5.65 -3.34
C GLN A 63 6.40 -4.76 -3.01
N LYS A 64 6.27 -3.60 -3.65
CA LYS A 64 5.09 -2.74 -3.50
C LYS A 64 3.81 -3.43 -3.98
N ALA A 65 3.87 -4.10 -5.13
CA ALA A 65 2.72 -4.83 -5.69
C ALA A 65 2.26 -5.96 -4.75
N HIS A 66 3.18 -6.78 -4.25
CA HIS A 66 2.85 -7.85 -3.30
C HIS A 66 2.30 -7.32 -1.97
N ASN A 67 2.89 -6.25 -1.43
CA ASN A 67 2.40 -5.65 -0.18
C ASN A 67 1.05 -4.94 -0.36
N LEU A 68 0.77 -4.40 -1.56
CA LEU A 68 -0.54 -3.85 -1.87
C LEU A 68 -1.60 -4.96 -1.86
N VAL A 69 -1.39 -6.06 -2.59
CA VAL A 69 -2.31 -7.21 -2.61
C VAL A 69 -2.55 -7.76 -1.21
N ALA A 70 -1.49 -7.92 -0.41
CA ALA A 70 -1.61 -8.43 0.96
C ALA A 70 -2.45 -7.56 1.90
N HIS A 71 -2.71 -6.31 1.53
CA HIS A 71 -3.44 -5.35 2.34
C HIS A 71 -4.81 -4.96 1.78
N ILE A 72 -5.13 -5.33 0.55
CA ILE A 72 -6.45 -5.09 -0.04
C ILE A 72 -7.33 -6.29 0.28
N GLU A 73 -8.50 -6.03 0.85
CA GLU A 73 -9.52 -7.03 1.11
C GLU A 73 -10.87 -6.53 0.57
N GLY A 74 -11.71 -7.45 0.11
CA GLY A 74 -13.06 -7.12 -0.37
C GLY A 74 -13.11 -6.87 -1.87
N ASP A 75 -14.03 -6.00 -2.30
CA ASP A 75 -14.49 -5.97 -3.69
C ASP A 75 -13.44 -5.61 -4.75
N LEU A 76 -12.28 -5.06 -4.36
CA LEU A 76 -11.19 -4.71 -5.29
C LEU A 76 -10.01 -5.66 -5.29
N GLU A 77 -10.07 -6.75 -4.52
CA GLU A 77 -8.99 -7.72 -4.43
C GLU A 77 -8.62 -8.26 -5.83
N THR A 78 -9.63 -8.58 -6.65
CA THR A 78 -9.42 -9.16 -7.99
C THR A 78 -8.77 -8.17 -8.97
N GLU A 79 -9.24 -6.92 -9.05
CA GLU A 79 -8.63 -5.92 -9.94
C GLU A 79 -7.20 -5.57 -9.51
N VAL A 80 -6.95 -5.49 -8.20
CA VAL A 80 -5.61 -5.20 -7.66
C VAL A 80 -4.66 -6.37 -7.91
N GLU A 81 -5.10 -7.61 -7.74
CA GLU A 81 -4.29 -8.81 -8.03
C GLU A 81 -3.85 -8.88 -9.50
N VAL A 82 -4.76 -8.60 -10.43
CA VAL A 82 -4.44 -8.60 -11.86
C VAL A 82 -3.39 -7.53 -12.18
N ALA A 83 -3.57 -6.31 -11.66
CA ALA A 83 -2.65 -5.21 -11.91
C ALA A 83 -1.27 -5.42 -11.24
N ALA A 84 -1.26 -6.00 -10.03
CA ALA A 84 -0.05 -6.40 -9.34
C ALA A 84 0.73 -7.44 -10.15
N ARG A 85 0.05 -8.44 -10.71
CA ARG A 85 0.68 -9.47 -11.55
C ARG A 85 1.38 -8.88 -12.78
N ASP A 86 0.76 -7.91 -13.46
CA ASP A 86 1.39 -7.25 -14.60
C ASP A 86 2.60 -6.40 -14.20
N THR A 87 2.60 -5.84 -12.98
CA THR A 87 3.77 -5.14 -12.43
C THR A 87 4.91 -6.09 -12.12
N VAL A 88 4.62 -7.23 -11.48
CA VAL A 88 5.61 -8.29 -11.19
C VAL A 88 6.23 -8.84 -12.48
N ASN A 89 5.43 -8.98 -13.54
CA ASN A 89 5.92 -9.42 -14.86
C ASN A 89 6.71 -8.34 -15.63
N GLY A 90 6.94 -7.16 -15.03
CA GLY A 90 7.66 -6.05 -15.66
C GLY A 90 6.92 -5.39 -16.83
N ARG A 91 5.62 -5.67 -16.99
CA ARG A 91 4.79 -5.10 -18.06
C ARG A 91 4.37 -3.66 -17.78
N GLN A 92 4.33 -3.28 -16.51
CA GLN A 92 4.01 -1.92 -16.06
C GLN A 92 4.74 -1.57 -14.76
N LYS A 93 4.93 -0.28 -14.50
CA LYS A 93 5.43 0.20 -13.20
C LYS A 93 4.31 0.27 -12.18
N PHE A 94 4.65 0.17 -10.90
CA PHE A 94 3.66 0.22 -9.81
C PHE A 94 2.78 1.48 -9.87
N GLU A 95 3.38 2.65 -10.08
CA GLU A 95 2.64 3.92 -10.12
C GLU A 95 1.67 4.02 -11.31
N GLN A 96 1.93 3.27 -12.40
CA GLN A 96 1.09 3.29 -13.61
C GLN A 96 -0.28 2.63 -13.40
N PHE A 97 -0.38 1.64 -12.49
CA PHE A 97 -1.66 1.02 -12.16
C PHE A 97 -2.25 1.51 -10.82
N PHE A 98 -1.39 1.96 -9.91
CA PHE A 98 -1.84 2.45 -8.61
C PHE A 98 -2.73 3.70 -8.73
N THR A 99 -2.41 4.57 -9.70
CA THR A 99 -3.21 5.76 -10.01
C THR A 99 -4.64 5.41 -10.46
N PRO A 100 -4.87 4.53 -11.46
CA PRO A 100 -6.22 4.15 -11.86
C PRO A 100 -7.00 3.36 -10.81
N VAL A 101 -6.35 2.57 -9.94
CA VAL A 101 -7.04 1.94 -8.79
C VAL A 101 -7.58 3.00 -7.83
N GLY A 102 -6.86 4.10 -7.63
CA GLY A 102 -7.40 5.25 -6.89
C GLY A 102 -8.60 5.89 -7.57
N LEU A 103 -8.63 5.92 -8.90
CA LEU A 103 -9.76 6.44 -9.68
C LEU A 103 -11.01 5.55 -9.64
N LEU A 104 -10.87 4.24 -9.39
CA LEU A 104 -12.02 3.35 -9.16
C LEU A 104 -12.83 3.74 -7.89
N TYR A 105 -12.20 4.45 -6.95
CA TYR A 105 -12.85 4.98 -5.74
C TYR A 105 -13.28 6.44 -5.84
N VAL A 106 -12.87 7.16 -6.89
CA VAL A 106 -13.13 8.59 -7.09
C VAL A 106 -14.36 8.75 -7.98
N PRO A 107 -15.47 9.33 -7.47
CA PRO A 107 -16.53 9.81 -8.36
C PRO A 107 -15.92 10.74 -9.41
N PRO A 108 -16.36 10.68 -10.68
CA PRO A 108 -15.72 11.42 -11.79
C PRO A 108 -15.56 12.92 -11.52
N ASP A 109 -16.41 13.51 -10.68
CA ASP A 109 -16.37 14.91 -10.23
C ASP A 109 -15.17 15.29 -9.34
N PHE A 110 -14.41 14.33 -8.81
CA PHE A 110 -13.23 14.59 -7.95
C PHE A 110 -11.88 14.32 -8.64
N SER A 111 -11.89 14.01 -9.95
CA SER A 111 -10.69 13.63 -10.70
C SER A 111 -9.77 14.82 -11.06
N GLU A 112 -10.26 16.07 -11.00
CA GLU A 112 -9.45 17.26 -11.33
C GLU A 112 -8.46 17.67 -10.22
N ASP A 113 -8.76 17.44 -8.95
CA ASP A 113 -7.86 17.84 -7.85
C ASP A 113 -6.73 16.81 -7.58
N LEU A 114 -6.97 15.54 -7.88
CA LEU A 114 -5.99 14.46 -7.62
C LEU A 114 -4.72 14.56 -8.48
N THR A 115 -4.80 15.22 -9.64
CA THR A 115 -3.63 15.44 -10.52
C THR A 115 -2.72 16.55 -10.00
N ASN A 116 -3.21 17.46 -9.16
CA ASN A 116 -2.43 18.59 -8.62
C ASN A 116 -1.75 18.30 -7.28
N GLU A 117 -2.12 17.23 -6.57
CA GLU A 117 -1.56 16.89 -5.25
C GLU A 117 -0.71 15.59 -5.22
N LEU A 118 -0.44 14.97 -6.37
CA LEU A 118 0.44 13.79 -6.53
C LEU A 118 1.85 14.15 -7.00
#